data_AF-A0A928FGL3-F1
#
_entry.id   AF-A0A928FGL3-F1
#
_cell.length_a   1.000
_cell.length_b   1.000
_cell.length_c   1.000
_cell.angle_alpha   90.00
_cell.angle_beta   90.00
_cell.angle_gamma   90.00
#
_symmetry.space_group_name_H-M   'P 1'
#
loop_
_entity.id
_entity.type
_entity.pdbx_description
1 polymer ?
#
loop_
_entity_poly.entity_id
_entity_poly.type
_entity_poly.pdbx_seq_one_letter_code
_entity_poly.pdbx_strand_id
1 'polypeptide(L)'
;MKYSRSRLLASRQTRTSYIITSKKTYALTAEGTTPTSATSTYSYGYSSGTWGDLLTSYRGQAITYDAIGNPLSYYNGSRYTFTWTGRQLTGASYDGNTYTFTYNDEGIRTSKTKNGVTTTYYLNGSQIMAEETNGNVTVYLYDSQGLPIGMQYHGADYATDAWDTYWFEKNLQGEQTKND
;
A
#
# COMPACT_ATOMS: atom_id res chain seq x y z
N MET A 1 18.39 -20.11 29.29
CA MET A 1 17.75 -19.46 28.13
C MET A 1 16.25 -19.62 28.23
N LYS A 2 15.50 -18.54 28.51
CA LYS A 2 14.02 -18.58 28.54
C LYS A 2 13.51 -18.49 27.10
N TYR A 3 12.90 -19.56 26.59
CA TYR A 3 12.12 -19.50 25.37
C TYR A 3 10.90 -18.61 25.60
N SER A 4 10.83 -17.48 24.90
CA SER A 4 9.63 -16.66 24.80
C SER A 4 8.61 -17.45 23.97
N ARG A 5 7.57 -17.99 24.62
CA ARG A 5 6.44 -18.59 23.90
C ARG A 5 5.65 -17.46 23.26
N SER A 6 5.68 -17.41 21.93
CA SER A 6 4.74 -16.63 21.12
C SER A 6 3.31 -16.99 21.54
N ARG A 7 2.55 -16.00 22.03
CA ARG A 7 1.14 -16.18 22.41
C ARG A 7 0.33 -16.44 21.15
N LEU A 8 -0.11 -17.67 20.93
CA LEU A 8 -1.20 -17.95 19.99
C LEU A 8 -2.48 -17.31 20.54
N LEU A 9 -3.12 -16.46 19.73
CA LEU A 9 -4.42 -15.85 20.04
C LEU A 9 -5.52 -16.61 19.27
N ALA A 10 -6.64 -16.90 19.93
CA ALA A 10 -7.83 -17.38 19.25
C ALA A 10 -8.62 -16.21 18.66
N SER A 11 -9.29 -16.39 17.52
CA SER A 11 -10.11 -15.34 16.91
C SER A 11 -11.48 -15.85 16.48
N ARG A 12 -12.50 -14.98 16.55
CA ARG A 12 -13.88 -15.25 16.13
C ARG A 12 -14.35 -14.14 15.19
N GLN A 13 -15.02 -14.53 14.11
CA GLN A 13 -15.65 -13.59 13.18
C GLN A 13 -17.18 -13.65 13.32
N THR A 14 -17.81 -12.49 13.15
CA THR A 14 -19.27 -12.39 13.02
C THR A 14 -19.58 -12.03 11.58
N ARG A 15 -20.64 -12.62 11.03
CA ARG A 15 -21.09 -12.36 9.66
C ARG A 15 -22.56 -12.01 9.63
N THR A 16 -22.95 -11.19 8.67
CA THR A 16 -24.32 -11.03 8.21
C THR A 16 -24.33 -11.47 6.76
N SER A 17 -25.08 -12.54 6.44
CA SER A 17 -24.91 -13.26 5.17
C SER A 17 -23.44 -13.68 4.96
N TYR A 18 -22.81 -13.28 3.85
CA TYR A 18 -21.40 -13.57 3.56
C TYR A 18 -20.42 -12.48 4.04
N ILE A 19 -20.91 -11.35 4.55
CA ILE A 19 -20.10 -10.17 4.91
C ILE A 19 -19.64 -10.28 6.37
N ILE A 20 -18.33 -10.09 6.62
CA ILE A 20 -17.77 -10.09 7.98
C ILE A 20 -17.98 -8.72 8.61
N THR A 21 -18.77 -8.64 9.68
CA THR A 21 -19.09 -7.37 10.36
C THR A 21 -18.25 -7.12 11.61
N SER A 22 -17.61 -8.16 12.15
CA SER A 22 -16.62 -8.00 13.21
C SER A 22 -15.62 -9.15 13.30
N LYS A 23 -14.43 -8.86 13.84
CA LYS A 23 -13.43 -9.82 14.28
C LYS A 23 -13.07 -9.55 15.73
N LYS A 24 -13.19 -10.55 16.59
CA LYS A 24 -12.75 -10.51 17.98
C LYS A 24 -11.54 -11.40 18.16
N THR A 25 -10.58 -10.96 18.95
CA THR A 25 -9.47 -11.81 19.41
C THR A 25 -9.58 -12.02 20.91
N TYR A 26 -9.08 -13.15 21.37
CA TYR A 26 -9.16 -13.57 22.76
C TYR A 26 -7.80 -14.06 23.22
N ALA A 27 -7.52 -13.89 24.51
CA ALA A 27 -6.40 -14.58 25.13
C ALA A 27 -6.63 -16.09 25.05
N LEU A 28 -5.55 -16.85 24.87
CA LEU A 28 -5.61 -18.30 25.01
C LEU A 28 -5.90 -18.65 26.47
N THR A 29 -6.95 -19.44 26.68
CA THR A 29 -7.33 -19.98 27.99
C THR A 29 -6.97 -21.47 28.05
N ALA A 30 -7.02 -22.06 29.25
CA ALA A 30 -6.74 -23.48 29.43
C ALA A 30 -7.63 -24.37 28.54
N GLU A 31 -7.18 -25.57 28.22
CA GLU A 31 -7.97 -26.51 27.43
C GLU A 31 -9.35 -26.75 28.07
N GLY A 32 -10.39 -26.79 27.24
CA GLY A 32 -11.79 -26.92 27.69
C GLY A 32 -12.42 -25.64 28.25
N THR A 33 -11.69 -24.52 28.34
CA THR A 33 -12.27 -23.24 28.77
C THR A 33 -12.54 -22.33 27.57
N THR A 34 -13.75 -21.77 27.50
CA THR A 34 -14.11 -20.80 26.45
C THR A 34 -13.83 -19.38 26.95
N PRO A 35 -13.00 -18.59 26.26
CA PRO A 35 -12.79 -17.19 26.61
C PRO A 35 -14.09 -16.39 26.50
N THR A 36 -14.47 -15.68 27.57
CA THR A 36 -15.70 -14.86 27.59
C THR A 36 -15.44 -13.40 27.22
N SER A 37 -14.24 -12.89 27.46
CA SER A 37 -13.84 -11.50 27.21
C SER A 37 -12.85 -11.38 26.06
N ALA A 38 -13.19 -10.57 25.06
CA ALA A 38 -12.30 -10.29 23.93
C ALA A 38 -11.19 -9.31 24.33
N THR A 39 -9.96 -9.58 23.90
CA THR A 39 -8.81 -8.68 24.06
C THR A 39 -8.78 -7.57 23.01
N SER A 40 -9.35 -7.80 21.84
CA SER A 40 -9.63 -6.75 20.87
C SER A 40 -10.86 -7.06 20.04
N THR A 41 -11.54 -6.01 19.58
CA THR A 41 -12.65 -6.08 18.64
C THR A 41 -12.40 -5.14 17.48
N TYR A 42 -12.46 -5.67 16.27
CA TYR A 42 -12.50 -4.91 15.03
C TYR A 42 -13.91 -4.98 14.47
N SER A 43 -14.52 -3.81 14.28
CA SER A 43 -15.81 -3.67 13.60
C SER A 43 -15.61 -3.24 12.15
N TYR A 44 -16.48 -3.72 11.29
CA TYR A 44 -16.52 -3.40 9.86
C TYR A 44 -17.94 -3.00 9.51
N GLY A 45 -18.10 -1.79 8.96
CA GLY A 45 -19.37 -1.33 8.39
C GLY A 45 -19.30 -1.33 6.88
N TYR A 46 -20.42 -1.63 6.24
CA TYR A 46 -20.53 -1.72 4.79
C TYR A 46 -21.69 -0.87 4.29
N SER A 47 -21.67 -0.52 3.01
CA SER A 47 -22.77 0.18 2.35
C SER A 47 -24.02 -0.71 2.32
N SER A 48 -25.18 -0.09 2.48
CA SER A 48 -26.50 -0.72 2.25
C SER A 48 -27.05 -0.49 0.85
N GLY A 49 -26.29 0.21 -0.02
CA GLY A 49 -26.67 0.49 -1.40
C GLY A 49 -26.30 -0.62 -2.37
N THR A 50 -26.19 -0.28 -3.66
CA THR A 50 -25.89 -1.23 -4.76
C THR A 50 -24.59 -1.99 -4.57
N TRP A 51 -23.61 -1.43 -3.86
CA TRP A 51 -22.34 -2.09 -3.53
C TRP A 51 -22.35 -2.55 -2.08
N GLY A 52 -23.13 -3.60 -1.79
CA GLY A 52 -23.27 -4.16 -0.43
C GLY A 52 -21.94 -4.56 0.23
N ASP A 53 -20.90 -4.82 -0.57
CA ASP A 53 -19.57 -5.19 -0.10
C ASP A 53 -18.61 -3.99 0.05
N LEU A 54 -19.06 -2.75 -0.19
CA LEU A 54 -18.24 -1.55 -0.03
C LEU A 54 -18.03 -1.24 1.46
N LEU A 55 -16.79 -1.32 1.95
CA LEU A 55 -16.43 -1.01 3.33
C LEU A 55 -16.56 0.49 3.62
N THR A 56 -17.48 0.89 4.50
CA THR A 56 -17.74 2.30 4.87
C THR A 56 -17.22 2.66 6.25
N SER A 57 -16.83 1.68 7.07
CA SER A 57 -16.11 1.96 8.32
C SER A 57 -15.23 0.81 8.77
N TYR A 58 -14.12 1.15 9.42
CA TYR A 58 -13.21 0.19 10.06
C TYR A 58 -12.87 0.66 11.47
N ARG A 59 -13.10 -0.21 12.47
CA ARG A 59 -12.90 0.09 13.90
C ARG A 59 -13.63 1.36 14.36
N GLY A 60 -14.84 1.57 13.85
CA GLY A 60 -15.66 2.77 14.13
C GLY A 60 -15.20 4.04 13.42
N GLN A 61 -14.13 4.00 12.63
CA GLN A 61 -13.68 5.13 11.81
C GLN A 61 -14.34 5.06 10.44
N ALA A 62 -15.01 6.15 10.06
CA ALA A 62 -15.65 6.28 8.75
C ALA A 62 -14.61 6.29 7.62
N ILE A 63 -14.98 5.64 6.52
CA ILE A 63 -14.31 5.60 5.23
C ILE A 63 -15.31 6.17 4.21
N THR A 64 -14.87 7.12 3.40
CA THR A 64 -15.76 7.84 2.48
C THR A 64 -15.27 7.70 1.05
N TYR A 65 -16.20 7.86 0.10
CA TYR A 65 -15.95 7.65 -1.33
C TYR A 65 -16.60 8.77 -2.15
N ASP A 66 -16.06 9.02 -3.34
CA ASP A 66 -16.76 9.81 -4.36
C ASP A 66 -17.84 8.99 -5.08
N ALA A 67 -18.54 9.60 -6.02
CA ALA A 67 -19.66 9.00 -6.74
C ALA A 67 -19.29 7.77 -7.58
N ILE A 68 -18.01 7.60 -7.94
CA ILE A 68 -17.55 6.45 -8.73
C ILE A 68 -16.77 5.44 -7.87
N GLY A 69 -16.72 5.63 -6.56
CA GLY A 69 -16.14 4.69 -5.62
C GLY A 69 -14.65 4.87 -5.35
N ASN A 70 -14.05 6.02 -5.71
CA ASN A 70 -12.69 6.30 -5.26
C ASN A 70 -12.74 6.70 -3.78
N PRO A 71 -11.85 6.16 -2.91
CA PRO A 71 -11.82 6.54 -1.50
C PRO A 71 -11.38 7.99 -1.36
N LEU A 72 -12.15 8.80 -0.64
CA LEU A 72 -11.79 10.18 -0.26
C LEU A 72 -11.12 10.21 1.13
N SER A 73 -11.48 9.26 1.99
CA SER A 73 -10.80 9.02 3.26
C SER A 73 -10.73 7.53 3.54
N TYR A 74 -9.61 7.10 4.12
CA TYR A 74 -9.41 5.71 4.52
C TYR A 74 -8.76 5.65 5.90
N TYR A 75 -9.02 4.59 6.65
CA TYR A 75 -8.44 4.40 7.97
C TYR A 75 -7.83 3.01 8.08
N ASN A 76 -6.54 2.95 8.35
CA ASN A 76 -5.83 1.71 8.65
C ASN A 76 -4.81 1.95 9.76
N GLY A 77 -5.30 2.19 10.98
CA GLY A 77 -4.49 2.60 12.13
C GLY A 77 -4.09 4.08 12.12
N SER A 78 -4.06 4.70 10.95
CA SER A 78 -3.91 6.15 10.76
C SER A 78 -4.81 6.62 9.62
N ARG A 79 -5.14 7.92 9.62
CA ARG A 79 -6.07 8.53 8.67
C ARG A 79 -5.34 8.89 7.38
N TYR A 80 -5.95 8.51 6.27
CA TYR A 80 -5.55 8.90 4.93
C TYR A 80 -6.67 9.76 4.32
N THR A 81 -6.29 10.75 3.53
CA THR A 81 -7.21 11.51 2.68
C THR A 81 -6.71 11.52 1.24
N PHE A 82 -7.61 11.54 0.27
CA PHE A 82 -7.27 11.47 -1.14
C PHE A 82 -8.09 12.44 -1.98
N THR A 83 -7.48 12.93 -3.05
CA THR A 83 -8.09 13.78 -4.06
C THR A 83 -7.91 13.13 -5.42
N TRP A 84 -8.96 13.15 -6.24
CA TRP A 84 -9.01 12.44 -7.52
C TRP A 84 -9.45 13.36 -8.66
N THR A 85 -9.06 12.99 -9.87
CA THR A 85 -9.64 13.49 -11.11
C THR A 85 -10.00 12.29 -11.97
N GLY A 86 -11.30 11.99 -12.09
CA GLY A 86 -11.75 10.71 -12.61
C GLY A 86 -11.17 9.55 -11.79
N ARG A 87 -10.37 8.67 -12.41
CA ARG A 87 -9.68 7.56 -11.74
C ARG A 87 -8.22 7.85 -11.39
N GLN A 88 -7.74 9.06 -11.65
CA GLN A 88 -6.36 9.46 -11.36
C GLN A 88 -6.28 10.05 -9.95
N LEU A 89 -5.43 9.46 -9.11
CA LEU A 89 -5.12 10.01 -7.79
C LEU A 89 -4.24 11.23 -7.97
N THR A 90 -4.74 12.43 -7.68
CA THR A 90 -3.99 13.69 -7.85
C THR A 90 -3.41 14.21 -6.55
N GLY A 91 -3.99 13.81 -5.40
CA GLY A 91 -3.48 14.20 -4.09
C GLY A 91 -3.71 13.13 -3.03
N ALA A 92 -2.80 13.03 -2.07
CA ALA A 92 -2.97 12.22 -0.88
C ALA A 92 -2.32 12.87 0.34
N SER A 93 -2.87 12.61 1.53
CA SER A 93 -2.23 12.98 2.79
C SER A 93 -2.26 11.82 3.75
N TYR A 94 -1.12 11.58 4.39
CA TYR A 94 -0.95 10.51 5.36
C TYR A 94 0.23 10.81 6.29
N ASP A 95 0.02 10.59 7.60
CA ASP A 95 1.08 10.69 8.61
C ASP A 95 1.86 12.01 8.55
N GLY A 96 1.11 13.13 8.45
CA GLY A 96 1.67 14.47 8.31
C GLY A 96 2.31 14.80 6.96
N ASN A 97 2.40 13.82 6.04
CA ASN A 97 2.94 14.03 4.71
C ASN A 97 1.84 14.36 3.71
N THR A 98 2.19 15.19 2.72
CA THR A 98 1.36 15.51 1.56
C THR A 98 2.01 14.98 0.30
N TYR A 99 1.17 14.50 -0.61
CA TYR A 99 1.56 13.93 -1.88
C TYR A 99 0.73 14.53 -3.00
N THR A 100 1.37 14.87 -4.11
CA THR A 100 0.69 15.21 -5.37
C THR A 100 1.27 14.38 -6.50
N PHE A 101 0.46 14.13 -7.52
CA PHE A 101 0.84 13.31 -8.67
C PHE A 101 0.38 13.96 -9.97
N THR A 102 1.20 13.84 -11.01
CA THR A 102 0.85 14.25 -12.38
C THR A 102 0.84 13.04 -13.30
N TYR A 103 0.12 13.15 -14.41
CA TYR A 103 -0.04 12.09 -15.39
C TYR A 103 0.07 12.66 -16.81
N ASN A 104 0.55 11.84 -17.75
CA ASN A 104 0.41 12.14 -19.17
C ASN A 104 -1.04 11.90 -19.66
N ASP A 105 -1.28 12.17 -20.94
CA ASP A 105 -2.56 11.98 -21.63
C ASP A 105 -3.02 10.52 -21.69
N GLU A 106 -2.08 9.57 -21.69
CA GLU A 106 -2.36 8.13 -21.58
C GLU A 106 -2.69 7.68 -20.14
N GLY A 107 -2.62 8.60 -19.17
CA GLY A 107 -2.94 8.35 -17.77
C GLY A 107 -1.82 7.68 -16.97
N ILE A 108 -0.60 7.75 -17.47
CA ILE A 108 0.61 7.22 -16.83
C ILE A 108 1.23 8.30 -15.98
N ARG A 109 1.61 7.93 -14.76
CA ARG A 109 2.13 8.90 -13.79
C ARG A 109 3.49 9.42 -14.26
N THR A 110 3.61 10.75 -14.35
CA THR A 110 4.82 11.47 -14.81
C THR A 110 5.58 12.13 -13.67
N SER A 111 4.95 12.38 -12.53
CA SER A 111 5.66 12.82 -11.32
C SER A 111 4.93 12.46 -10.03
N LYS A 112 5.70 12.50 -8.95
CA LYS A 112 5.22 12.45 -7.56
C LYS A 112 5.93 13.53 -6.77
N THR A 113 5.20 14.36 -6.04
CA THR A 113 5.78 15.29 -5.08
C THR A 113 5.44 14.84 -3.67
N LYS A 114 6.42 14.69 -2.78
CA LYS A 114 6.20 14.47 -1.34
C LYS A 114 6.73 15.68 -0.58
N ASN A 115 5.87 16.39 0.15
CA ASN A 115 6.25 17.58 0.94
C ASN A 115 7.13 18.57 0.15
N GLY A 116 6.78 18.85 -1.10
CA GLY A 116 7.53 19.76 -1.99
C GLY A 116 8.74 19.15 -2.73
N VAL A 117 9.21 17.95 -2.34
CA VAL A 117 10.27 17.24 -3.07
C VAL A 117 9.66 16.43 -4.20
N THR A 118 10.07 16.71 -5.44
CA THR A 118 9.52 16.09 -6.64
C THR A 118 10.42 14.97 -7.17
N THR A 119 9.81 13.83 -7.42
CA THR A 119 10.33 12.74 -8.25
C THR A 119 9.70 12.84 -9.63
N THR A 120 10.51 12.92 -10.68
CA THR A 120 10.06 12.92 -12.09
C THR A 120 10.26 11.52 -12.68
N TYR A 121 9.31 11.04 -13.47
CA TYR A 121 9.37 9.76 -14.17
C TYR A 121 9.63 9.97 -15.66
N TYR A 122 10.62 9.24 -16.20
CA TYR A 122 10.96 9.23 -17.61
C TYR A 122 10.42 7.96 -18.26
N LEU A 123 9.67 8.10 -19.35
CA LEU A 123 8.86 7.04 -19.94
C LEU A 123 9.38 6.63 -21.33
N ASN A 124 9.13 5.38 -21.70
CA ASN A 124 9.12 4.91 -23.09
C ASN A 124 7.83 4.13 -23.32
N GLY A 125 6.91 4.72 -24.09
CA GLY A 125 5.53 4.26 -24.14
C GLY A 125 4.93 4.21 -22.74
N SER A 126 4.38 3.05 -22.36
CA SER A 126 3.74 2.89 -21.06
C SER A 126 4.67 2.54 -19.90
N GLN A 127 5.96 2.46 -20.17
CA GLN A 127 6.94 1.90 -19.24
C GLN A 127 7.82 3.00 -18.64
N ILE A 128 7.95 3.01 -17.32
CA ILE A 128 8.86 3.92 -16.61
C ILE A 128 10.29 3.39 -16.77
N MET A 129 11.14 4.16 -17.42
CA MET A 129 12.54 3.80 -17.66
C MET A 129 13.46 4.36 -16.59
N ALA A 130 13.14 5.52 -16.03
CA ALA A 130 13.92 6.10 -14.96
C ALA A 130 13.07 6.99 -14.04
N GLU A 131 13.57 7.22 -12.84
CA GLU A 131 13.09 8.25 -11.93
C GLU A 131 14.24 9.13 -11.43
N GLU A 132 13.96 10.40 -11.19
CA GLU A 132 14.93 11.35 -10.66
C GLU A 132 14.34 12.16 -9.52
N THR A 133 15.09 12.28 -8.42
CA THR A 133 14.75 13.13 -7.28
C THR A 133 16.00 13.81 -6.74
N ASN A 134 16.02 15.15 -6.74
CA ASN A 134 17.14 15.95 -6.22
C ASN A 134 18.52 15.50 -6.78
N GLY A 135 18.58 15.22 -8.09
CA GLY A 135 19.80 14.77 -8.78
C GLY A 135 20.16 13.29 -8.58
N ASN A 136 19.45 12.55 -7.73
CA ASN A 136 19.60 11.09 -7.64
C ASN A 136 18.74 10.45 -8.73
N VAL A 137 19.34 9.54 -9.50
CA VAL A 137 18.70 8.88 -10.64
C VAL A 137 18.63 7.37 -10.40
N THR A 138 17.47 6.79 -10.62
CA THR A 138 17.30 5.34 -10.72
C THR A 138 16.85 4.99 -12.14
N VAL A 139 17.57 4.09 -12.80
CA VAL A 139 17.21 3.54 -14.11
C VAL A 139 16.72 2.11 -13.91
N TYR A 140 15.54 1.78 -14.44
CA TYR A 140 14.98 0.44 -14.35
C TYR A 140 15.42 -0.42 -15.55
N LEU A 141 15.88 -1.63 -15.25
CA LEU A 141 16.34 -2.60 -16.25
C LEU A 141 15.27 -3.64 -16.48
N TYR A 142 15.01 -3.92 -17.76
CA TYR A 142 13.96 -4.83 -18.20
C TYR A 142 14.51 -5.90 -19.13
N ASP A 143 13.92 -7.09 -19.09
CA ASP A 143 14.19 -8.12 -20.10
C ASP A 143 13.44 -7.84 -21.41
N SER A 144 13.63 -8.71 -22.41
CA SER A 144 12.98 -8.59 -23.72
C SER A 144 11.45 -8.75 -23.69
N GLN A 145 10.89 -9.23 -22.58
CA GLN A 145 9.44 -9.34 -22.37
C GLN A 145 8.89 -8.14 -21.59
N GLY A 146 9.73 -7.15 -21.27
CA GLY A 146 9.34 -5.96 -20.50
C GLY A 146 9.17 -6.23 -19.01
N LEU A 147 9.68 -7.35 -18.48
CA LEU A 147 9.65 -7.61 -17.04
C LEU A 147 10.86 -6.98 -16.36
N PRO A 148 10.68 -6.37 -15.16
CA PRO A 148 11.80 -5.79 -14.43
C PRO A 148 12.75 -6.90 -13.98
N ILE A 149 14.04 -6.70 -14.23
CA ILE A 149 15.12 -7.61 -13.85
C ILE A 149 16.14 -6.95 -12.93
N GLY A 150 16.16 -5.62 -12.85
CA GLY A 150 17.05 -4.90 -11.96
C GLY A 150 16.90 -3.40 -12.07
N MET A 151 17.83 -2.69 -11.46
CA MET A 151 17.94 -1.24 -11.54
C MET A 151 19.40 -0.81 -11.40
N GLN A 152 19.71 0.38 -11.94
CA GLN A 152 20.94 1.08 -11.66
C GLN A 152 20.63 2.36 -10.89
N TYR A 153 21.49 2.72 -9.96
CA TYR A 153 21.37 3.92 -9.14
C TYR A 153 22.61 4.80 -9.29
N HIS A 154 22.38 6.10 -9.50
CA HIS A 154 23.38 7.14 -9.46
C HIS A 154 22.96 8.17 -8.41
N GLY A 155 23.79 8.33 -7.38
CA GLY A 155 23.58 9.36 -6.38
C GLY A 155 24.02 10.73 -6.92
N ALA A 156 23.38 11.80 -6.46
CA ALA A 156 23.70 13.16 -6.90
C ALA A 156 25.20 13.53 -6.72
N ASP A 157 25.87 12.93 -5.73
CA ASP A 157 27.27 13.18 -5.39
C ASP A 157 28.25 12.15 -6.02
N TYR A 158 27.76 11.23 -6.87
CA TYR A 158 28.59 10.24 -7.51
C TYR A 158 29.41 10.86 -8.65
N ALA A 159 30.59 10.29 -8.92
CA ALA A 159 31.29 10.56 -10.18
C ALA A 159 30.39 10.19 -11.38
N THR A 160 30.59 10.83 -12.52
CA THR A 160 29.71 10.69 -13.71
C THR A 160 29.54 9.24 -14.16
N ASP A 161 30.56 8.40 -13.97
CA ASP A 161 30.63 7.00 -14.38
C ASP A 161 30.44 5.99 -13.23
N ALA A 162 30.23 6.45 -12.00
CA ALA A 162 29.99 5.58 -10.85
C ALA A 162 28.50 5.23 -10.73
N TRP A 163 28.16 3.93 -10.77
CA TRP A 163 26.78 3.43 -10.68
C TRP A 163 26.72 2.18 -9.81
N ASP A 164 25.70 2.10 -8.97
CA ASP A 164 25.36 0.87 -8.26
C ASP A 164 24.34 0.08 -9.09
N THR A 165 24.55 -1.22 -9.25
CA THR A 165 23.63 -2.10 -9.98
C THR A 165 23.02 -3.12 -9.03
N TYR A 166 21.70 -3.22 -9.05
CA TYR A 166 20.91 -4.14 -8.23
C TYR A 166 20.10 -5.06 -9.14
N TRP A 167 20.20 -6.36 -8.94
CA TRP A 167 19.42 -7.36 -9.68
C TRP A 167 18.25 -7.82 -8.83
N PHE A 168 17.09 -7.96 -9.46
CA PHE A 168 15.90 -8.49 -8.82
C PHE A 168 15.92 -10.02 -8.89
N GLU A 169 16.03 -10.66 -7.74
CA GLU A 169 15.88 -12.10 -7.63
C GLU A 169 14.39 -12.47 -7.65
N LYS A 170 14.01 -13.41 -8.52
CA LYS A 170 12.64 -13.95 -8.59
C LYS A 170 12.63 -15.33 -7.94
N ASN A 171 11.74 -15.55 -6.97
CA ASN A 171 11.45 -16.91 -6.51
C ASN A 171 10.63 -17.68 -7.59
N LEU A 172 10.49 -19.00 -7.45
CA LEU A 172 9.75 -19.86 -8.42
C LEU A 172 8.27 -19.45 -8.64
N GLN A 173 7.75 -18.51 -7.84
CA GLN A 173 6.39 -17.96 -7.92
C GLN A 173 6.36 -16.56 -8.52
N GLY A 174 7.50 -16.01 -8.94
CA GLY A 174 7.62 -14.70 -9.59
C GLY A 174 7.61 -13.52 -8.62
N GLU A 175 7.65 -13.75 -7.31
CA GLU A 175 7.77 -12.67 -6.33
C GLU A 175 9.22 -12.21 -6.22
N GLN A 176 9.41 -10.89 -6.11
CA GLN A 176 10.71 -10.30 -5.80
C GLN A 176 10.98 -10.44 -4.31
N THR A 177 12.03 -11.18 -3.96
CA THR A 177 12.50 -11.26 -2.58
C THR A 177 13.56 -10.21 -2.34
N LYS A 178 13.37 -9.41 -1.28
CA LYS A 178 14.41 -8.53 -0.74
C LYS A 178 15.34 -9.39 0.11
N ASN A 179 16.63 -9.43 -0.22
CA ASN A 179 17.64 -9.97 0.69
C ASN A 179 18.02 -8.85 1.67
N ASP A 180 17.94 -9.15 2.97
CA ASP A 180 18.37 -8.27 4.08
C ASP A 180 19.91 -8.18 4.18
#